data_AF-A0A5R2N2C8-F1
#
_entry.id   AF-A0A5R2N2C8-F1
#
_cell.length_a   1.000
_cell.length_b   1.000
_cell.length_c   1.000
_cell.angle_alpha   90.00
_cell.angle_beta   90.00
_cell.angle_gamma   90.00
#
_symmetry.space_group_name_H-M   'P 1'
#
loop_
_entity.id
_entity.type
_entity.pdbx_description
1 polymer ?
#
loop_
_entity_poly.entity_id
_entity_poly.type
_entity_poly.pdbx_seq_one_letter_code
_entity_poly.pdbx_strand_id
1 'polypeptide(L)'
;IRRAARHFEGLALPVEVRNQARVHLWYPRKFGQECPRYASASGSVSYFASKTHAVGVRFDGNGELELVAPFGLDDVFSFRITPNRAMDNQRTHEAKGKRAMENWPEITVMPW
;
A
#
# COMPACT_ATOMS: atom_id res chain seq x y z
N ILE A 1 -9.68 3.74 15.91
CA ILE A 1 -8.41 3.03 15.65
C ILE A 1 -7.91 2.34 16.91
N ARG A 2 -7.43 3.02 17.96
CA ARG A 2 -6.87 2.35 19.17
C ARG A 2 -7.79 1.30 19.81
N ARG A 3 -9.10 1.56 19.87
CA ARG A 3 -10.10 0.60 20.38
C ARG A 3 -10.10 -0.75 19.65
N ALA A 4 -9.71 -0.78 18.36
CA ALA A 4 -9.73 -1.98 17.54
C ALA A 4 -8.63 -2.97 17.91
N ALA A 5 -7.52 -2.51 18.52
CA ALA A 5 -6.40 -3.38 18.91
C ALA A 5 -6.86 -4.54 19.80
N ARG A 6 -7.82 -4.29 20.71
CA ARG A 6 -8.38 -5.29 21.61
C ARG A 6 -9.07 -6.45 20.91
N HIS A 7 -9.58 -6.25 19.69
CA HIS A 7 -10.23 -7.32 18.92
C HIS A 7 -9.23 -8.24 18.23
N PHE A 8 -7.95 -7.86 18.20
CA PHE A 8 -6.87 -8.60 17.55
C PHE A 8 -5.83 -9.10 18.57
N GLU A 9 -6.12 -8.99 19.87
CA GLU A 9 -5.30 -9.58 20.93
C GLU A 9 -5.26 -11.11 20.77
N GLY A 10 -4.07 -11.69 20.91
CA GLY A 10 -3.85 -13.14 20.77
C GLY A 10 -3.63 -13.64 19.34
N LEU A 11 -3.76 -12.79 18.31
CA LEU A 11 -3.33 -13.16 16.96
C LEU A 11 -1.81 -13.26 16.89
N ALA A 12 -1.32 -14.30 16.22
CA ALA A 12 0.12 -14.51 16.02
C ALA A 12 0.78 -13.43 15.13
N LEU A 13 -0.01 -12.79 14.26
CA LEU A 13 0.45 -11.76 13.33
C LEU A 13 -0.12 -10.40 13.68
N PRO A 14 0.64 -9.31 13.48
CA PRO A 14 0.19 -7.97 13.77
C PRO A 14 -0.92 -7.52 12.80
N VAL A 15 -1.92 -6.81 13.34
CA VAL A 15 -3.00 -6.18 12.55
C VAL A 15 -2.84 -4.67 12.53
N GLU A 16 -2.69 -4.09 11.34
CA GLU A 16 -2.60 -2.64 11.15
C GLU A 16 -3.94 -2.04 10.74
N VAL A 17 -4.50 -1.19 11.59
CA VAL A 17 -5.77 -0.49 11.30
C VAL A 17 -5.49 0.95 10.85
N ARG A 18 -5.90 1.26 9.61
CA ARG A 18 -5.81 2.61 9.03
C ARG A 18 -7.17 3.12 8.58
N ASN A 19 -7.40 4.42 8.75
CA ASN A 19 -8.61 5.09 8.25
C ASN A 19 -8.27 5.87 6.98
N GLN A 20 -8.56 5.27 5.83
CA GLN A 20 -8.25 5.86 4.52
C GLN A 20 -9.04 7.14 4.25
N ALA A 21 -10.26 7.26 4.77
CA ALA A 21 -11.10 8.46 4.58
C ALA A 21 -10.49 9.73 5.18
N ARG A 22 -9.53 9.61 6.12
CA ARG A 22 -8.91 10.75 6.81
C ARG A 22 -7.46 11.00 6.41
N VAL A 23 -6.94 10.30 5.38
CA VAL A 23 -5.54 10.44 4.93
C VAL A 23 -5.22 11.88 4.53
N HIS A 24 -6.06 12.48 3.69
CA HIS A 24 -5.94 13.86 3.23
C HIS A 24 -5.80 14.90 4.37
N LEU A 25 -6.25 14.60 5.59
CA LEU A 25 -6.16 15.53 6.73
C LEU A 25 -4.75 15.61 7.34
N TRP A 26 -3.98 14.52 7.27
CA TRP A 26 -2.65 14.44 7.89
C TRP A 26 -1.52 14.30 6.87
N TYR A 27 -1.82 13.89 5.65
CA TYR A 27 -0.84 13.64 4.61
C TYR A 27 0.02 14.88 4.27
N PRO A 28 -0.56 16.10 4.08
CA PRO A 28 0.25 17.29 3.81
C PRO A 28 1.23 17.62 4.93
N ARG A 29 0.83 17.44 6.19
CA ARG A 29 1.70 17.67 7.35
C ARG A 29 2.88 16.70 7.41
N LYS A 30 2.70 15.48 6.90
CA LYS A 30 3.72 14.43 6.94
C LYS A 30 4.65 14.46 5.73
N PHE A 31 4.11 14.77 4.55
CA PHE A 31 4.82 14.61 3.28
C PHE A 31 5.02 15.92 2.52
N GLY A 32 4.44 17.04 2.98
CA GLY A 32 4.59 18.35 2.35
C GLY A 32 3.77 18.54 1.07
N GLN A 33 2.86 17.62 0.75
CA GLN A 33 2.04 17.67 -0.47
C GLN A 33 0.59 17.28 -0.20
N GLU A 34 -0.32 17.79 -1.02
CA GLU A 34 -1.74 17.43 -0.96
C GLU A 34 -1.98 15.98 -1.37
N CYS A 35 -3.05 15.41 -0.84
CA CYS A 35 -3.48 14.05 -1.13
C CYS A 35 -5.00 14.03 -1.33
N PRO A 36 -5.51 13.34 -2.36
CA PRO A 36 -6.93 13.37 -2.65
C PRO A 36 -7.75 12.69 -1.55
N ARG A 37 -9.02 13.09 -1.46
CA ARG A 37 -10.01 12.34 -0.68
C ARG A 37 -10.36 11.07 -1.45
N TYR A 38 -9.98 9.92 -0.90
CA TYR A 38 -10.29 8.63 -1.52
C TYR A 38 -11.79 8.33 -1.42
N ALA A 39 -12.38 7.86 -2.52
CA ALA A 39 -13.78 7.44 -2.56
C ALA A 39 -14.01 6.06 -1.91
N SER A 40 -12.98 5.22 -1.84
CA SER A 40 -13.05 3.89 -1.23
C SER A 40 -11.68 3.43 -0.72
N ALA A 41 -11.68 2.41 0.15
CA ALA A 41 -10.43 1.77 0.60
C ALA A 41 -9.69 1.14 -0.58
N SER A 42 -10.40 0.45 -1.47
CA SER A 42 -9.82 -0.13 -2.69
C SER A 42 -9.22 0.93 -3.61
N GLY A 43 -9.88 2.09 -3.78
CA GLY A 43 -9.34 3.19 -4.58
C GLY A 43 -8.09 3.84 -4.00
N SER A 44 -7.90 3.76 -2.67
CA SER A 44 -6.73 4.36 -2.01
C SER A 44 -5.40 3.69 -2.41
N VAL A 45 -5.42 2.40 -2.79
CA VAL A 45 -4.20 1.66 -3.14
C VAL A 45 -3.59 2.16 -4.45
N SER A 46 -4.38 2.75 -5.35
CA SER A 46 -3.91 3.39 -6.59
C SER A 46 -3.00 4.60 -6.36
N TYR A 47 -2.90 5.10 -5.12
CA TYR A 47 -2.04 6.22 -4.75
C TYR A 47 -0.81 5.80 -3.92
N PHE A 48 -0.59 4.49 -3.74
CA PHE A 48 0.61 4.00 -3.07
C PHE A 48 1.87 4.35 -3.88
N ALA A 49 2.99 4.56 -3.19
CA ALA A 49 4.24 5.03 -3.80
C ALA A 49 4.81 4.12 -4.91
N SER A 50 4.52 2.82 -4.87
CA SER A 50 4.96 1.85 -5.88
C SER A 50 3.77 1.03 -6.33
N LYS A 51 3.66 0.76 -7.64
CA LYS A 51 2.60 -0.05 -8.24
C LYS A 51 2.54 -1.45 -7.64
N THR A 52 3.70 -2.04 -7.39
CA THR A 52 3.90 -3.36 -6.77
C THR A 52 3.23 -3.50 -5.41
N HIS A 53 3.12 -2.41 -4.64
CA HIS A 53 2.46 -2.43 -3.34
C HIS A 53 0.95 -2.26 -3.44
N ALA A 54 0.42 -1.87 -4.60
CA ALA A 54 -1.00 -1.56 -4.80
C ALA A 54 -1.79 -2.83 -5.13
N VAL A 55 -1.76 -3.81 -4.21
CA VAL A 55 -2.52 -5.06 -4.32
C VAL A 55 -3.30 -5.27 -3.02
N GLY A 56 -4.57 -5.60 -3.14
CA GLY A 56 -5.43 -6.01 -2.03
C GLY A 56 -6.15 -7.32 -2.37
N VAL A 57 -6.26 -8.20 -1.40
CA VAL A 57 -6.96 -9.49 -1.53
C VAL A 57 -7.83 -9.73 -0.31
N ARG A 58 -9.02 -10.28 -0.51
CA ARG A 58 -9.91 -10.75 0.56
C ARG A 58 -10.78 -11.90 0.05
N PHE A 59 -11.44 -12.59 0.97
CA PHE A 59 -12.57 -13.44 0.61
C PHE A 59 -13.85 -12.60 0.47
N ASP A 60 -14.68 -12.95 -0.51
CA ASP A 60 -16.03 -12.44 -0.68
C ASP A 60 -17.05 -13.23 0.19
N GLY A 61 -18.34 -12.95 0.01
CA GLY A 61 -19.40 -13.64 0.76
C GLY A 61 -19.57 -15.12 0.41
N ASN A 62 -19.03 -15.56 -0.73
CA ASN A 62 -19.09 -16.94 -1.20
C ASN A 62 -17.81 -17.72 -0.87
N GLY A 63 -16.81 -17.06 -0.27
CA GLY A 63 -15.51 -17.65 0.02
C GLY A 63 -14.55 -17.64 -1.18
N GLU A 64 -14.87 -16.90 -2.23
CA GLU A 64 -13.99 -16.71 -3.39
C GLU A 64 -13.03 -15.52 -3.16
N LEU A 65 -11.87 -15.57 -3.81
CA LEU A 65 -10.91 -14.47 -3.73
C LEU A 65 -11.38 -13.28 -4.56
N GLU A 66 -11.53 -12.13 -3.91
CA GLU A 66 -11.67 -10.83 -4.57
C GLU A 66 -10.33 -10.09 -4.54
N LEU A 67 -9.90 -9.62 -5.72
CA LEU A 67 -8.63 -8.95 -5.93
C LEU A 67 -8.83 -7.48 -6.33
N VAL A 68 -8.01 -6.61 -5.77
CA VAL A 68 -7.82 -5.22 -6.22
C VAL A 68 -6.37 -5.07 -6.65
N ALA A 69 -6.12 -4.94 -7.96
CA ALA A 69 -4.80 -4.75 -8.55
C ALA A 69 -4.86 -3.71 -9.70
N PRO A 70 -4.99 -2.41 -9.40
CA PRO A 70 -5.19 -1.35 -10.40
C PRO A 70 -4.09 -1.25 -11.47
N PHE A 71 -2.91 -1.83 -11.21
CA PHE A 71 -1.78 -1.86 -12.15
C PHE A 71 -1.45 -3.27 -12.65
N GLY A 72 -2.33 -4.25 -12.43
CA GLY A 72 -2.05 -5.66 -12.68
C GLY A 72 -1.09 -6.26 -11.64
N LEU A 73 -0.66 -7.51 -11.90
CA LEU A 73 0.21 -8.28 -11.00
C LEU A 73 1.63 -8.50 -11.57
N ASP A 74 1.90 -7.99 -12.78
CA ASP A 74 3.18 -8.20 -13.48
C ASP A 74 4.38 -7.75 -12.63
N ASP A 75 4.30 -6.58 -12.02
CA ASP A 75 5.37 -6.07 -11.13
C ASP A 75 5.61 -6.99 -9.92
N VAL A 76 4.57 -7.60 -9.37
CA VAL A 76 4.68 -8.53 -8.23
C VAL A 76 5.35 -9.82 -8.67
N PHE A 77 4.90 -10.42 -9.78
CA PHE A 77 5.46 -11.69 -10.27
C PHE A 77 6.83 -11.56 -10.92
N SER A 78 7.17 -10.37 -11.43
CA SER A 78 8.49 -10.05 -11.98
C SER A 78 9.49 -9.56 -10.93
N PHE A 79 9.15 -9.64 -9.63
CA PHE A 79 10.01 -9.17 -8.54
C PHE A 79 10.50 -7.74 -8.76
N ARG A 80 9.60 -6.84 -9.14
CA ARG A 80 9.93 -5.47 -9.52
C ARG A 80 9.19 -4.48 -8.64
N ILE A 81 9.91 -3.57 -7.99
CA ILE A 81 9.33 -2.42 -7.30
C ILE A 81 9.28 -1.24 -8.27
N THR A 82 8.14 -1.04 -8.93
CA THR A 82 7.95 0.00 -9.96
C THR A 82 7.30 1.25 -9.38
N PRO A 83 7.78 2.46 -9.68
CA PRO A 83 7.21 3.70 -9.15
C PRO A 83 5.77 3.91 -9.64
N ASN A 84 4.96 4.48 -8.76
CA ASN A 84 3.65 5.00 -9.11
C ASN A 84 3.69 6.52 -9.10
N ARG A 85 3.53 7.12 -10.29
CA ARG A 85 3.61 8.58 -10.51
C ARG A 85 2.26 9.30 -10.33
N ALA A 86 1.26 8.64 -9.73
CA ALA A 86 -0.03 9.26 -9.41
C ALA A 86 0.10 10.43 -8.40
N MET A 87 1.16 10.44 -7.59
CA MET A 87 1.57 11.55 -6.74
C MET A 87 3.10 11.64 -6.72
N ASP A 88 3.67 12.76 -6.30
CA ASP A 88 5.12 12.89 -6.10
C ASP A 88 5.56 12.12 -4.84
N ASN A 89 5.86 10.84 -5.03
CA ASN A 89 6.17 9.88 -3.97
C ASN A 89 7.62 9.37 -4.07
N GLN A 90 8.50 10.04 -4.81
CA GLN A 90 9.84 9.55 -5.13
C GLN A 90 10.59 9.06 -3.89
N ARG A 91 10.70 9.92 -2.88
CA ARG A 91 11.39 9.60 -1.63
C ARG A 91 10.80 8.38 -0.91
N THR A 92 9.47 8.23 -0.96
CA THR A 92 8.78 7.09 -0.32
C THR A 92 9.00 5.80 -1.12
N HIS A 93 8.99 5.89 -2.45
CA HIS A 93 9.27 4.76 -3.34
C HIS A 93 10.69 4.22 -3.10
N GLU A 94 11.70 5.09 -3.18
CA GLU A 94 13.12 4.74 -2.98
C GLU A 94 13.37 4.16 -1.59
N ALA A 95 12.85 4.81 -0.54
CA ALA A 95 13.04 4.33 0.84
C ALA A 95 12.39 2.96 1.09
N LYS A 96 11.17 2.74 0.56
CA LYS A 96 10.50 1.44 0.66
C LYS A 96 11.20 0.38 -0.18
N GLY A 97 11.65 0.72 -1.38
CA GLY A 97 12.40 -0.18 -2.26
C GLY A 97 13.69 -0.66 -1.60
N LYS A 98 14.48 0.26 -1.03
CA LYS A 98 15.71 -0.07 -0.29
C LYS A 98 15.44 -1.04 0.86
N ARG A 99 14.44 -0.74 1.70
CA ARG A 99 14.06 -1.62 2.82
C ARG A 99 13.56 -2.98 2.35
N ALA A 100 12.85 -3.04 1.23
CA ALA A 100 12.41 -4.31 0.68
C ALA A 100 13.62 -5.17 0.27
N MET A 101 14.61 -4.60 -0.41
CA MET A 101 15.84 -5.34 -0.80
C MET A 101 16.62 -5.93 0.37
N GLU A 102 16.51 -5.36 1.58
CA GLU A 102 17.10 -5.92 2.81
C GLU A 102 16.47 -7.28 3.19
N ASN A 103 15.23 -7.53 2.77
CA ASN A 103 14.47 -8.75 3.09
C ASN A 103 14.40 -9.73 1.91
N TRP A 104 14.44 -9.21 0.68
CA TRP A 104 14.37 -9.99 -0.55
C TRP A 104 15.48 -9.50 -1.50
N PRO A 105 16.64 -10.17 -1.56
CA PRO A 105 17.73 -9.76 -2.46
C PRO A 105 17.40 -9.87 -3.95
N GLU A 106 16.36 -10.62 -4.32
CA GLU A 106 15.93 -10.90 -5.70
C GLU A 106 15.09 -9.80 -6.35
N ILE A 107 14.57 -8.84 -5.57
CA ILE A 107 13.76 -7.74 -6.11
C ILE A 107 14.62 -6.65 -6.73
N THR A 108 14.16 -6.15 -7.88
CA THR A 108 14.73 -4.98 -8.54
C THR A 108 13.88 -3.74 -8.26
N VAL A 109 14.50 -2.68 -7.73
CA VAL A 109 13.86 -1.37 -7.57
C VAL A 109 14.07 -0.57 -8.85
N MET A 110 12.97 -0.22 -9.53
CA MET A 110 13.05 0.61 -10.72
C MET A 110 13.31 2.07 -10.33
N PRO A 111 14.06 2.84 -11.13
CA PRO A 111 14.22 4.27 -10.89
C PRO A 111 12.86 5.00 -11.02
N TRP A 112 12.75 6.16 -10.37
CA TRP A 112 11.54 6.99 -10.32
C TRP A 112 10.94 7.34 -11.68
#